data_AF-A0A699K5U3-F1
#
_entry.id   AF-A0A699K5U3-F1
#
_cell.length_a   1.000
_cell.length_b   1.000
_cell.length_c   1.000
_cell.angle_alpha   90.00
_cell.angle_beta   90.00
_cell.angle_gamma   90.00
#
_symmetry.space_group_name_H-M   'P 1'
#
loop_
_entity.id
_entity.type
_entity.pdbx_description
1 polymer ?
#
loop_
_entity_poly.entity_id
_entity_poly.type
_entity_poly.pdbx_seq_one_letter_code
_entity_poly.pdbx_strand_id
1 'polypeptide(L)'
;MKPPPISSSPSTSNLIRKARLSPYIFTLLAFILFATLLYGKDIGCILGQLDLDIVSPNQPLVSTPKKHYKKLPFTIGETENGCDYFSGKWVWDPINRPLYQESECPYIQPQLTCQEHGRPDRDYQFWRWQPHGCSLP
;
A
#
# COMPACT_ATOMS: atom_id res chain seq x y z
N MET A 1 -3.74 -54.69 72.49
CA MET A 1 -2.55 -53.84 72.33
C MET A 1 -3.00 -52.45 71.90
N LYS A 2 -2.41 -51.42 72.50
CA LYS A 2 -2.66 -49.94 72.46
C LYS A 2 -1.93 -49.31 71.24
N PRO A 3 -2.12 -48.04 70.78
CA PRO A 3 -2.97 -46.89 71.18
C PRO A 3 -3.77 -46.20 70.02
N PRO A 4 -4.54 -45.11 70.27
CA PRO A 4 -4.96 -44.08 69.29
C PRO A 4 -4.14 -42.77 69.47
N PRO A 5 -4.52 -41.58 68.93
CA PRO A 5 -4.81 -41.13 67.56
C PRO A 5 -3.89 -39.93 67.15
N ILE A 6 -3.71 -39.56 65.86
CA ILE A 6 -3.21 -38.22 65.48
C ILE A 6 -3.86 -37.72 64.18
N SER A 7 -4.45 -36.52 64.28
CA SER A 7 -4.96 -35.68 63.19
C SER A 7 -3.83 -35.06 62.36
N SER A 8 -4.03 -34.83 61.06
CA SER A 8 -3.57 -33.59 60.41
C SER A 8 -4.21 -33.37 59.04
N SER A 9 -4.52 -32.09 58.82
CA SER A 9 -5.32 -31.44 57.77
C SER A 9 -4.59 -31.33 56.41
N PRO A 10 -5.21 -30.75 55.36
CA PRO A 10 -4.82 -30.92 53.96
C PRO A 10 -3.70 -29.97 53.54
N SER A 11 -2.81 -30.43 52.65
CA SER A 11 -1.85 -29.55 51.97
C SER A 11 -2.35 -29.23 50.57
N THR A 12 -2.94 -28.04 50.43
CA THR A 12 -3.19 -27.36 49.17
C THR A 12 -1.85 -26.98 48.53
N SER A 13 -1.44 -27.67 47.48
CA SER A 13 -0.35 -27.21 46.62
C SER A 13 -0.93 -26.48 45.41
N ASN A 14 -0.72 -25.16 45.38
CA ASN A 14 -1.00 -24.31 44.24
C ASN A 14 -0.22 -24.81 43.02
N LEU A 15 -0.92 -25.45 42.09
CA LEU A 15 -0.44 -25.72 40.74
C LEU A 15 -0.42 -24.39 39.96
N ILE A 16 0.56 -23.54 40.27
CA ILE A 16 1.04 -22.55 39.30
C ILE A 16 1.71 -23.38 38.20
N ARG A 17 0.90 -23.79 37.23
CA ARG A 17 1.38 -24.38 35.98
C ARG A 17 2.21 -23.29 35.31
N LYS A 18 3.52 -23.22 35.62
CA LYS A 18 4.49 -22.47 34.85
C LYS A 18 4.45 -23.07 33.46
N ALA A 19 3.61 -22.50 32.60
CA ALA A 19 3.61 -22.81 31.20
C ALA A 19 5.03 -22.49 30.74
N ARG A 20 5.83 -23.54 30.48
CA ARG A 20 7.12 -23.39 29.83
C ARG A 20 6.79 -22.96 28.41
N LEU A 21 6.50 -21.68 28.21
CA LEU A 21 6.30 -21.14 26.88
C LEU A 21 7.61 -21.40 26.14
N SER A 22 7.49 -22.21 25.11
CA SER A 22 8.61 -22.62 24.27
C SER A 22 9.31 -21.37 23.73
N PRO A 23 10.66 -21.32 23.71
CA PRO A 23 11.40 -20.17 23.18
C PRO A 23 10.99 -19.84 21.74
N TYR A 24 10.56 -20.85 20.98
CA TYR A 24 10.04 -20.70 19.62
C TYR A 24 8.76 -19.86 19.52
N ILE A 25 7.93 -19.82 20.58
CA ILE A 25 6.72 -19.00 20.60
C ILE A 25 7.11 -17.52 20.69
N PHE A 26 8.10 -17.19 21.53
CA PHE A 26 8.56 -15.81 21.65
C PHE A 26 9.24 -15.32 20.37
N THR A 27 10.04 -16.16 19.71
CA THR A 27 10.65 -15.79 18.42
C THR A 27 9.61 -15.63 17.33
N LEU A 28 8.59 -16.50 17.28
CA LEU A 28 7.48 -16.39 16.34
C LEU A 28 6.67 -15.10 16.57
N LEU A 29 6.35 -14.78 17.82
CA LEU A 29 5.63 -13.55 18.16
C LEU A 29 6.42 -12.28 17.82
N ALA A 30 7.74 -12.29 18.09
CA ALA A 30 8.61 -11.18 17.71
C ALA A 30 8.70 -11.00 16.19
N PHE A 31 8.81 -12.09 15.43
CA PHE A 31 8.81 -12.05 13.97
C PHE A 31 7.49 -11.53 13.40
N ILE A 32 6.35 -12.00 13.92
CA ILE A 32 5.02 -11.53 13.53
C ILE A 32 4.90 -10.02 13.80
N LEU A 33 5.30 -9.56 14.99
CA LEU A 33 5.25 -8.14 15.36
C LEU A 33 6.15 -7.29 14.44
N PHE A 34 7.36 -7.76 14.15
CA PHE A 34 8.28 -7.08 13.26
C PHE A 34 7.74 -7.00 11.82
N ALA A 35 7.17 -8.10 11.31
CA ALA A 35 6.49 -8.11 10.02
C ALA A 35 5.31 -7.13 10.00
N THR A 36 4.47 -7.10 11.04
CA THR A 36 3.37 -6.12 11.11
C THR A 36 3.84 -4.68 11.23
N LEU A 37 5.03 -4.40 11.77
CA LEU A 37 5.57 -3.04 11.82
C LEU A 37 6.17 -2.61 10.48
N LEU A 38 6.87 -3.52 9.80
CA LEU A 38 7.48 -3.25 8.50
C LEU A 38 6.46 -3.20 7.36
N TYR A 39 5.47 -4.09 7.40
CA TYR A 39 4.44 -4.22 6.38
C TYR A 39 3.11 -3.58 6.76
N GLY A 40 2.85 -3.32 8.05
CA GLY A 40 1.66 -2.61 8.52
C GLY A 40 1.79 -1.09 8.45
N LYS A 41 2.79 -0.58 7.72
CA LYS A 41 2.84 0.82 7.28
C LYS A 41 1.81 1.11 6.18
N ASP A 42 0.57 0.68 6.44
CA ASP A 42 -0.70 1.01 5.80
C ASP A 42 -1.89 0.91 6.81
N ILE A 43 -1.65 0.64 8.10
CA ILE A 43 -2.72 0.57 9.13
C ILE A 43 -3.38 1.94 9.36
N GLY A 44 -2.69 3.05 9.05
CA GLY A 44 -3.24 4.40 9.15
C GLY A 44 -4.46 4.63 8.23
N CYS A 45 -4.55 3.93 7.09
CA CYS A 45 -5.68 4.04 6.17
C CYS A 45 -6.92 3.25 6.64
N ILE A 46 -6.72 2.17 7.40
CA ILE A 46 -7.84 1.36 7.92
C ILE A 46 -8.46 2.02 9.16
N LEU A 47 -7.64 2.62 10.03
CA LEU A 47 -8.13 3.33 11.23
C LEU A 47 -8.92 4.59 10.88
N GLY A 48 -8.56 5.29 9.79
CA GLY A 48 -9.28 6.47 9.31
C GLY A 48 -10.68 6.17 8.75
N GLN A 49 -11.01 4.90 8.50
CA GLN A 49 -12.31 4.48 7.98
C GLN A 49 -13.25 3.91 9.07
N LEU A 50 -12.77 3.79 10.31
CA LEU A 50 -13.53 3.31 11.47
C LEU A 50 -14.12 4.45 12.34
N ASP A 51 -13.96 5.71 11.95
CA ASP A 51 -14.83 6.81 12.40
C ASP A 51 -16.14 6.81 11.59
N LEU A 52 -16.87 5.69 11.66
CA LEU A 52 -18.25 5.61 11.17
C LEU A 52 -19.17 6.31 12.18
N ASP A 53 -19.58 7.51 11.79
CA ASP A 53 -20.91 8.07 11.98
C ASP A 53 -21.45 8.18 13.43
N ILE A 54 -20.95 9.14 14.21
CA ILE A 54 -21.82 9.88 15.15
C ILE A 54 -22.37 11.10 14.41
N VAL A 55 -23.35 10.88 13.53
CA VAL A 55 -24.24 11.95 13.03
C VAL A 55 -25.69 11.49 13.19
N SER A 56 -26.42 12.30 13.96
CA SER A 56 -27.80 12.13 14.43
C SER A 56 -28.83 11.88 13.30
N PRO A 57 -29.95 11.17 13.55
CA PRO A 57 -30.86 10.68 12.51
C PRO A 57 -31.75 11.72 11.82
N ASN A 58 -31.54 13.03 12.03
CA ASN A 58 -32.42 14.07 11.48
C ASN A 58 -31.62 15.28 10.97
N GLN A 59 -31.18 15.25 9.71
CA GLN A 59 -30.93 16.49 8.98
C GLN A 59 -31.18 16.34 7.46
N PRO A 60 -31.77 17.36 6.80
CA PRO A 60 -32.27 17.27 5.43
C PRO A 60 -31.13 17.24 4.40
N LEU A 61 -31.46 16.84 3.17
CA LEU A 61 -30.61 16.89 1.98
C LEU A 61 -30.04 18.31 1.76
N VAL A 62 -28.92 18.62 2.40
CA VAL A 62 -28.13 19.83 2.15
C VAL A 62 -27.37 19.59 0.86
N SER A 63 -27.86 20.16 -0.24
CA SER A 63 -27.08 20.35 -1.45
C SER A 63 -25.81 21.11 -1.08
N THR A 64 -24.67 20.42 -1.08
CA THR A 64 -23.38 21.04 -0.81
C THR A 64 -23.13 22.13 -1.85
N PRO A 65 -22.82 23.37 -1.44
CA PRO A 65 -22.41 24.39 -2.39
C PRO A 65 -21.12 23.91 -3.05
N LYS A 66 -21.07 23.91 -4.39
CA LYS A 66 -19.83 23.66 -5.15
C LYS A 66 -18.78 24.66 -4.67
N LYS A 67 -17.93 24.26 -3.73
CA LYS A 67 -16.78 25.05 -3.31
C LYS A 67 -15.88 25.16 -4.54
N HIS A 68 -15.71 26.39 -5.03
CA HIS A 68 -14.77 26.70 -6.09
C HIS A 68 -13.36 26.51 -5.50
N TYR A 69 -12.85 25.28 -5.50
CA TYR A 69 -11.47 25.03 -5.14
C TYR A 69 -10.61 25.77 -6.14
N LYS A 70 -9.89 26.80 -5.67
CA LYS A 70 -8.82 27.40 -6.46
C LYS A 70 -7.83 26.28 -6.79
N LYS A 71 -7.73 25.99 -8.07
CA LYS A 71 -6.84 24.98 -8.64
C LYS A 71 -5.41 25.27 -8.16
N LEU A 72 -4.81 24.29 -7.49
CA LEU A 72 -3.48 24.45 -6.91
C LEU A 72 -2.44 24.56 -8.04
N PRO A 73 -1.41 25.40 -7.91
CA PRO A 73 -0.43 25.64 -8.96
C PRO A 73 0.39 24.41 -9.36
N PHE A 74 0.29 23.31 -8.60
CA PHE A 74 0.97 22.05 -8.84
C PHE A 74 0.05 20.94 -9.38
N THR A 75 -1.20 21.24 -9.75
CA THR A 75 -2.03 20.26 -10.46
C THR A 75 -1.51 20.08 -11.88
N ILE A 76 -0.42 19.31 -12.02
CA ILE A 76 -0.07 18.60 -13.26
C ILE A 76 -1.27 17.73 -13.53
N GLY A 77 -2.07 18.09 -14.52
CA GLY A 77 -3.30 17.37 -14.80
C GLY A 77 -4.15 18.16 -15.74
N GLU A 78 -4.31 19.46 -15.52
CA GLU A 78 -5.26 20.21 -16.32
C GLU A 78 -4.67 21.58 -16.70
N THR A 79 -4.41 21.80 -17.99
CA THR A 79 -3.90 23.09 -18.50
C THR A 79 -4.92 24.21 -18.27
N GLU A 80 -4.52 25.47 -18.50
CA GLU A 80 -5.44 26.62 -18.48
C GLU A 80 -6.65 26.43 -19.42
N ASN A 81 -6.49 25.55 -20.43
CA ASN A 81 -7.51 25.17 -21.42
C ASN A 81 -8.27 23.87 -21.09
N GLY A 82 -8.08 23.25 -19.93
CA GLY A 82 -8.87 22.07 -19.54
C GLY A 82 -8.41 20.73 -20.11
N CYS A 83 -7.14 20.59 -20.54
CA CYS A 83 -6.66 19.29 -21.03
C CYS A 83 -6.22 18.39 -19.87
N ASP A 84 -6.97 17.31 -19.62
CA ASP A 84 -6.60 16.25 -18.68
C ASP A 84 -5.49 15.36 -19.25
N TYR A 85 -4.25 15.54 -18.78
CA TYR A 85 -3.10 14.77 -19.25
C TYR A 85 -3.16 13.27 -18.91
N PHE A 86 -3.94 12.87 -17.92
CA PHE A 86 -4.08 11.48 -17.51
C PHE A 86 -5.23 10.76 -18.21
N SER A 87 -6.08 11.51 -18.92
CA SER A 87 -7.20 10.98 -19.70
C SER A 87 -6.83 10.95 -21.18
N GLY A 88 -6.74 9.75 -21.76
CA GLY A 88 -6.22 9.58 -23.11
C GLY A 88 -6.14 8.13 -23.54
N LYS A 89 -5.35 7.89 -24.58
CA LYS A 89 -5.12 6.54 -25.11
C LYS A 89 -3.67 6.37 -25.56
N TRP A 90 -3.23 5.12 -25.56
CA TRP A 90 -1.99 4.73 -26.23
C TRP A 90 -2.21 4.70 -27.74
N VAL A 91 -1.28 5.29 -28.49
CA VAL A 91 -1.28 5.34 -29.95
C VAL A 91 0.04 4.80 -30.46
N TRP A 92 -0.01 3.92 -31.45
CA TRP A 92 1.16 3.40 -32.14
C TRP A 92 1.79 4.48 -33.02
N ASP A 93 3.07 4.75 -32.83
CA ASP A 93 3.81 5.81 -33.53
C ASP A 93 5.26 5.37 -33.82
N PRO A 94 5.49 4.57 -34.87
CA PRO A 94 6.81 4.04 -35.21
C PRO A 94 7.74 5.08 -35.85
N ILE A 95 7.20 6.26 -36.21
CA ILE A 95 7.98 7.32 -36.87
C ILE A 95 8.68 8.19 -35.82
N ASN A 96 7.99 8.50 -34.72
CA ASN A 96 8.50 9.40 -33.67
C ASN A 96 8.97 8.68 -32.40
N ARG A 97 8.87 7.35 -32.35
CA ARG A 97 9.29 6.52 -31.20
C ARG A 97 10.26 5.41 -31.61
N PRO A 98 11.08 4.90 -30.68
CA PRO A 98 11.34 5.48 -29.34
C PRO A 98 12.07 6.82 -29.43
N LEU A 99 12.06 7.61 -28.35
CA LEU A 99 12.76 8.89 -28.29
C LEU A 99 14.29 8.73 -28.18
N TYR A 100 14.74 7.56 -27.73
CA TYR A 100 16.14 7.17 -27.62
C TYR A 100 16.21 5.64 -27.70
N GLN A 101 17.33 5.08 -28.15
CA GLN A 101 17.57 3.64 -28.03
C GLN A 101 18.24 3.31 -26.70
N GLU A 102 17.94 2.13 -26.14
CA GLU A 102 18.54 1.66 -24.87
C GLU A 102 20.08 1.72 -24.91
N SER A 103 20.70 1.35 -26.05
CA SER A 103 22.15 1.38 -26.26
C SER A 103 22.76 2.77 -26.38
N GLU A 104 21.97 3.81 -26.63
CA GLU A 104 22.45 5.20 -26.78
C GLU A 104 22.58 5.92 -25.43
N CYS A 105 21.95 5.39 -24.37
CA CYS A 105 21.92 6.03 -23.06
C CYS A 105 22.86 5.32 -22.07
N PRO A 106 24.09 5.82 -21.83
CA PRO A 106 25.06 5.15 -20.95
C PRO A 106 24.68 5.22 -19.46
N TYR A 107 23.63 5.98 -19.12
CA TYR A 107 23.16 6.19 -17.76
C TYR A 107 21.99 5.27 -17.39
N ILE A 108 21.45 4.50 -18.35
CA ILE A 108 20.40 3.54 -18.06
C ILE A 108 20.98 2.45 -17.17
N GLN A 109 20.28 2.16 -16.07
CA GLN A 109 20.73 1.12 -15.16
C GLN A 109 20.54 -0.25 -15.83
N PRO A 110 21.47 -1.21 -15.64
CA PRO A 110 21.36 -2.53 -16.27
C PRO A 110 20.02 -3.23 -16.00
N GLN A 111 19.42 -3.04 -14.82
CA GLN A 111 18.12 -3.63 -14.49
C GLN A 111 16.97 -3.15 -15.40
N LEU A 112 17.19 -2.09 -16.18
CA LEU A 112 16.21 -1.48 -17.08
C LEU A 112 16.54 -1.70 -18.57
N THR A 113 17.66 -2.35 -18.92
CA THR A 113 18.04 -2.65 -20.32
C THR A 113 17.44 -3.98 -20.79
N CYS A 114 16.13 -3.98 -21.04
CA CYS A 114 15.41 -5.20 -21.42
C CYS A 114 15.99 -5.88 -22.67
N GLN A 115 16.43 -5.10 -23.67
CA GLN A 115 16.98 -5.65 -24.90
C GLN A 115 18.32 -6.36 -24.67
N GLU A 116 19.20 -5.76 -23.86
CA GLU A 116 20.47 -6.38 -23.47
C GLU A 116 20.27 -7.64 -22.64
N HIS A 117 19.19 -7.69 -21.86
CA HIS A 117 18.80 -8.85 -21.07
C HIS A 117 17.96 -9.89 -21.85
N GLY A 118 17.96 -9.80 -23.19
CA GLY A 118 17.44 -10.86 -24.05
C GLY A 118 15.95 -10.79 -24.34
N ARG A 119 15.27 -9.68 -24.07
CA ARG A 119 13.88 -9.49 -24.50
C ARG A 119 13.82 -9.46 -26.04
N PRO A 120 13.03 -10.35 -26.68
CA PRO A 120 13.05 -10.50 -28.13
C PRO A 120 12.19 -9.47 -28.87
N ASP A 121 11.11 -8.97 -28.24
CA ASP A 121 10.20 -8.00 -28.83
C ASP A 121 10.66 -6.56 -28.58
N ARG A 122 10.38 -5.66 -29.53
CA ARG A 122 10.65 -4.21 -29.43
C ARG A 122 9.41 -3.34 -29.53
N ASP A 123 8.28 -3.94 -29.85
CA ASP A 123 7.05 -3.21 -30.22
C ASP A 123 6.54 -2.30 -29.09
N TYR A 124 6.77 -2.68 -27.84
CA TYR A 124 6.42 -1.86 -26.68
C TYR A 124 7.02 -0.44 -26.72
N GLN A 125 8.14 -0.25 -27.42
CA GLN A 125 8.84 1.03 -27.50
C GLN A 125 8.16 2.04 -28.41
N PHE A 126 7.29 1.59 -29.33
CA PHE A 126 6.66 2.43 -30.35
C PHE A 126 5.31 3.03 -29.94
N TRP A 127 4.88 2.80 -28.71
CA TRP A 127 3.65 3.39 -28.19
C TRP A 127 3.92 4.77 -27.59
N ARG A 128 3.06 5.74 -27.90
CA ARG A 128 3.03 7.04 -27.21
C ARG A 128 1.67 7.30 -26.57
N TRP A 129 1.69 7.99 -25.45
CA TRP A 129 0.48 8.47 -24.80
C TRP A 129 -0.07 9.70 -25.52
N GLN A 130 -1.37 9.71 -25.82
CA GLN A 130 -2.09 10.83 -26.42
C GLN A 130 -3.25 11.23 -25.52
N PRO A 131 -3.14 12.36 -24.79
CA PRO A 131 -4.26 12.95 -24.04
C PRO A 131 -5.44 13.29 -24.95
N HIS A 132 -6.64 13.32 -24.36
CA HIS A 132 -7.83 13.82 -25.04
C HIS A 132 -7.82 15.36 -25.08
N GLY A 133 -8.15 15.94 -26.24
CA GLY A 133 -8.30 17.39 -26.37
C GLY A 133 -7.00 18.20 -26.44
N CYS A 134 -5.83 17.58 -26.30
CA CYS A 134 -4.54 18.22 -26.57
C CYS A 134 -3.44 17.21 -26.94
N SER A 135 -2.28 17.71 -27.34
CA SER A 135 -1.07 16.92 -27.59
C SER A 135 0.01 17.27 -26.57
N LEU A 136 0.81 16.26 -26.21
CA LEU A 136 2.01 16.50 -25.41
C LEU A 136 3.04 17.27 -26.26
N PRO A 137 3.72 18.27 -25.68
CA PRO A 137 4.79 19.00 -26.34
C PRO A 137 6.02 18.13 -26.60
#